data_AF-A0A954YZ44-F1
#
_entry.id   AF-A0A954YZ44-F1
#
_cell.length_a   1.000
_cell.length_b   1.000
_cell.length_c   1.000
_cell.angle_alpha   90.00
_cell.angle_beta   90.00
_cell.angle_gamma   90.00
#
_symmetry.space_group_name_H-M   'P 1'
#
loop_
_entity.id
_entity.type
_entity.pdbx_description
1 polymer ?
#
loop_
_entity_poly.entity_id
_entity_poly.type
_entity_poly.pdbx_seq_one_letter_code
_entity_poly.pdbx_strand_id
1 'polypeptide(L)'
;MAKQSAGFVHEHIEKVVVAVCAGFLVFAVYVGFMSGRFTLADKSPGDLIKSVGDAADDTAGAVLSAKSKSADAGDAGKKDTEAVDKVLAWYGPAAKSLAENAGVTMDVDRTQAFPPLFVSTTSVSGDSKRNLVTFVAPDLPVVAMGVSELELPGVKPELKDVGVLGADGVKKTSVNWVAVAAQIDLDAQARLYKDNRYPAKSFPYLVKVHLERLDRDERWRGWQDVDEWLPFEPFDRMTASQSGKLLELVLPKQEYIARPRLPDRDSGDRIEYDKLLPLLDETPRAGNSYARYAKEWLDRANRSVKAKDYEAAMIFARAAMRVSDAPARVRDDAQTLYERAVDRVSKRPGGYKASKSVPAPDRMMPILAYDFTAVPGHEYQYRIRYEVWNQYAGKDGELQDPKGASEATVLSEWSPVTPPHRFESDLQFYLTDASEQAKKVEVTIWKRNRRTWEKQDFKLAVGDEIGKKDKGGTDFSTGAVIVDIRFNEPVNGKRDTILVYKTPDGIVREAILSVDKQLNEDQKKRA
;
A
#
# COMPACT_ATOMS: atom_id res chain seq x y z
N MET A 1 17.59 70.85 -48.41
CA MET A 1 16.58 69.77 -48.50
C MET A 1 15.21 70.39 -48.27
N ALA A 2 14.35 70.40 -49.29
CA ALA A 2 13.05 71.08 -49.26
C ALA A 2 12.06 70.30 -48.38
N LYS A 3 11.48 70.95 -47.36
CA LYS A 3 10.38 70.42 -46.57
C LYS A 3 9.12 70.40 -47.44
N GLN A 4 8.68 69.22 -47.87
CA GLN A 4 7.34 69.05 -48.42
C GLN A 4 6.33 69.28 -47.29
N SER A 5 5.55 70.35 -47.40
CA SER A 5 4.37 70.57 -46.58
C SER A 5 3.34 69.49 -46.91
N ALA A 6 3.10 68.56 -45.98
CA ALA A 6 2.01 67.61 -46.11
C ALA A 6 0.70 68.39 -46.26
N GLY A 7 -0.04 68.11 -47.34
CA GLY A 7 -1.32 68.78 -47.60
C GLY A 7 -2.30 68.52 -46.46
N PHE A 8 -3.12 69.51 -46.14
CA PHE A 8 -4.18 69.50 -45.11
C PHE A 8 -5.01 68.19 -45.08
N VAL A 9 -5.19 67.56 -46.24
CA VAL A 9 -5.90 66.29 -46.39
C VAL A 9 -5.21 65.13 -45.65
N HIS A 10 -3.86 65.10 -45.63
CA HIS A 10 -3.12 64.03 -44.98
C HIS A 10 -3.20 64.10 -43.46
N GLU A 11 -3.26 65.32 -42.90
CA GLU A 11 -3.34 65.55 -41.46
C GLU A 11 -4.73 65.25 -40.87
N HIS A 12 -5.76 65.12 -41.72
CA HIS A 12 -7.15 64.91 -41.29
C HIS A 12 -7.69 63.51 -41.61
N ILE A 13 -7.08 62.78 -42.56
CA ILE A 13 -7.46 61.39 -42.85
C ILE A 13 -7.29 60.49 -41.62
N GLU A 14 -6.22 60.66 -40.85
CA GLU A 14 -5.98 59.85 -39.66
C GLU A 14 -7.12 60.00 -38.63
N LYS A 15 -7.60 61.23 -38.41
CA LYS A 15 -8.70 61.51 -37.48
C LYS A 15 -10.01 60.88 -37.93
N VAL A 16 -10.28 60.87 -39.24
CA VAL A 16 -11.47 60.24 -39.82
C VAL A 16 -11.40 58.73 -39.66
N VAL A 17 -10.25 58.11 -39.90
CA VAL A 17 -10.08 56.65 -39.73
C VAL A 17 -10.27 56.25 -38.27
N VAL A 18 -9.67 56.99 -37.32
CA VAL A 18 -9.85 56.73 -35.89
C VAL A 18 -11.30 56.88 -35.45
N ALA A 19 -12.02 57.90 -35.94
CA ALA A 19 -13.43 58.10 -35.62
C ALA A 19 -14.31 56.96 -36.17
N VAL A 20 -14.02 56.45 -37.37
CA VAL A 20 -14.74 55.32 -37.97
C VAL A 20 -14.48 54.02 -37.20
N CYS A 21 -13.23 53.77 -36.80
CA CYS A 21 -12.88 52.59 -35.98
C CYS A 21 -13.56 52.64 -34.60
N ALA A 22 -13.59 53.80 -33.95
CA ALA A 22 -14.29 53.97 -32.68
C ALA A 22 -15.80 53.74 -32.82
N GLY A 23 -16.42 54.27 -33.89
CA GLY A 23 -17.82 54.01 -34.20
C GLY A 23 -18.13 52.54 -34.42
N PHE A 24 -17.26 51.82 -35.15
CA PHE A 24 -17.42 50.38 -35.37
C PHE A 24 -17.32 49.57 -34.08
N LEU A 25 -16.42 49.96 -33.17
CA LEU A 25 -16.25 49.28 -31.89
C LEU A 25 -17.48 49.48 -30.98
N VAL A 26 -18.00 50.71 -30.90
CA VAL A 26 -19.25 51.01 -30.18
C VAL A 26 -20.42 50.24 -30.78
N PHE A 27 -20.52 50.18 -32.11
CA PHE A 27 -21.56 49.40 -32.80
C PHE A 27 -21.45 47.90 -32.52
N ALA A 28 -20.23 47.32 -32.55
CA ALA A 28 -20.01 45.91 -32.24
C ALA A 28 -20.39 45.58 -30.78
N VAL A 29 -20.07 46.46 -29.83
CA VAL A 29 -20.49 46.33 -28.43
C VAL A 29 -22.02 46.40 -28.31
N TYR A 30 -22.65 47.39 -28.96
CA TYR A 30 -24.11 47.54 -28.95
C TYR A 30 -24.82 46.32 -29.53
N VAL A 31 -24.36 45.81 -30.69
CA VAL A 31 -24.91 44.60 -31.30
C VAL A 31 -24.63 43.37 -30.44
N GLY A 32 -23.46 43.28 -29.78
CA GLY A 32 -23.15 42.19 -28.84
C GLY A 32 -24.11 42.15 -27.63
N PHE A 33 -24.47 43.32 -27.09
CA PHE A 33 -25.44 43.43 -26.00
C PHE A 33 -26.90 43.20 -26.44
N MET A 34 -27.26 43.64 -27.65
CA MET A 34 -28.63 43.49 -28.17
C MET A 34 -28.90 42.14 -28.85
N SER A 35 -27.88 41.40 -29.31
CA SER A 35 -28.05 40.14 -30.06
C SER A 35 -28.34 38.89 -29.19
N GLY A 36 -28.82 39.08 -27.95
CA GLY A 36 -29.71 38.09 -27.32
C GLY A 36 -29.09 36.79 -26.81
N ARG A 37 -27.78 36.72 -26.55
CA ARG A 37 -27.20 35.55 -25.85
C ARG A 37 -27.26 35.63 -24.33
N PHE A 38 -27.65 36.78 -23.76
CA PHE A 38 -27.74 36.97 -22.30
C PHE A 38 -28.95 37.78 -21.84
N THR A 39 -30.05 37.82 -22.60
CA THR A 39 -31.32 38.35 -22.07
C THR A 39 -31.91 37.34 -21.09
N LEU A 40 -31.53 37.50 -19.82
CA LEU A 40 -32.07 36.78 -18.64
C LEU A 40 -33.50 37.23 -18.28
N ALA A 41 -34.11 38.10 -19.09
CA ALA A 41 -35.32 38.85 -18.74
C ALA A 41 -36.56 37.96 -18.50
N ASP A 42 -36.62 36.76 -19.10
CA ASP A 42 -37.81 35.90 -19.06
C ASP A 42 -37.59 34.57 -18.33
N LYS A 43 -36.42 34.33 -17.74
CA LYS A 43 -36.16 33.09 -16.99
C LYS A 43 -36.13 33.39 -15.50
N SER A 44 -37.00 32.72 -14.75
CA SER A 44 -36.91 32.77 -13.29
C SER A 44 -35.56 32.17 -12.84
N PRO A 45 -35.06 32.53 -11.64
CA PRO A 45 -33.85 31.91 -11.10
C PRO A 45 -33.90 30.37 -11.09
N GLY A 46 -35.10 29.79 -10.90
CA GLY A 46 -35.32 28.34 -10.99
C GLY A 46 -35.11 27.78 -12.39
N ASP A 47 -35.58 28.48 -13.43
CA ASP A 47 -35.40 28.06 -14.83
C ASP A 47 -33.95 28.16 -15.28
N LEU A 48 -33.19 29.09 -14.71
CA LEU A 48 -31.75 29.21 -14.94
C LEU A 48 -30.98 28.04 -14.34
N ILE A 49 -31.22 27.73 -13.07
CA ILE A 49 -30.61 26.58 -12.39
C ILE A 49 -30.95 25.29 -13.14
N LYS A 50 -32.20 25.14 -13.55
CA LYS A 50 -32.65 23.99 -14.34
C LYS A 50 -31.93 23.91 -15.68
N SER A 51 -31.85 25.01 -16.43
CA SER A 51 -31.19 25.00 -17.75
C SER A 51 -29.69 24.73 -17.68
N VAL A 52 -29.03 25.14 -16.58
CA VAL A 52 -27.62 24.82 -16.34
C VAL A 52 -27.46 23.33 -15.98
N GLY A 53 -28.39 22.79 -15.19
CA GLY A 53 -28.45 21.34 -14.90
C GLY A 53 -28.65 20.51 -16.16
N ASP A 54 -29.64 20.86 -16.98
CA ASP A 54 -29.96 20.18 -18.23
C ASP A 54 -28.75 20.21 -19.20
N ALA A 55 -28.09 21.37 -19.34
CA ALA A 55 -26.89 21.50 -20.19
C ALA A 55 -25.69 20.68 -19.67
N ALA A 56 -25.53 20.56 -18.35
CA ALA A 56 -24.49 19.75 -17.74
C ALA A 56 -24.75 18.25 -17.97
N ASP A 57 -26.00 17.80 -17.81
CA ASP A 57 -26.41 16.42 -18.05
C ASP A 57 -26.30 16.02 -19.52
N ASP A 58 -26.70 16.91 -20.45
CA ASP A 58 -26.52 16.71 -21.89
C ASP A 58 -25.03 16.58 -22.27
N THR A 59 -24.17 17.41 -21.68
CA THR A 59 -22.72 17.35 -21.91
C THR A 59 -22.14 16.05 -21.35
N ALA A 60 -22.54 15.64 -20.15
CA ALA A 60 -22.13 14.38 -19.56
C ALA A 60 -22.60 13.18 -20.41
N GLY A 61 -23.84 13.22 -20.92
CA GLY A 61 -24.39 12.24 -21.84
C GLY A 61 -23.62 12.19 -23.16
N ALA A 62 -23.25 13.34 -23.73
CA ALA A 62 -22.44 13.41 -24.95
C ALA A 62 -21.04 12.79 -24.75
N VAL A 63 -20.40 13.05 -23.60
CA VAL A 63 -19.09 12.46 -23.27
C VAL A 63 -19.18 10.95 -23.04
N LEU A 64 -20.21 10.48 -22.34
CA LEU A 64 -20.42 9.05 -22.08
C LEU A 64 -20.86 8.27 -23.32
N SER A 65 -21.61 8.89 -24.22
CA SER A 65 -22.10 8.28 -25.47
C SER A 65 -21.11 8.36 -26.62
N ALA A 66 -20.09 9.22 -26.52
CA ALA A 66 -18.96 9.25 -27.43
C ALA A 66 -18.19 7.91 -27.31
N LYS A 67 -18.59 6.93 -28.13
CA LYS A 67 -17.80 5.71 -28.33
C LYS A 67 -16.42 6.14 -28.78
N SER A 68 -15.42 5.89 -27.93
CA SER A 68 -14.01 5.87 -28.33
C SER A 68 -13.91 5.04 -29.60
N LYS A 69 -13.74 5.68 -30.76
CA LYS A 69 -13.24 5.01 -31.96
C LYS A 69 -11.85 4.53 -31.57
N SER A 70 -11.73 3.25 -31.21
CA SER A 70 -10.43 2.60 -31.07
C SER A 70 -9.70 2.85 -32.39
N ALA A 71 -8.59 3.58 -32.32
CA ALA A 71 -7.72 3.77 -33.47
C ALA A 71 -7.41 2.38 -34.04
N ASP A 72 -7.67 2.18 -35.33
CA ASP A 72 -7.29 0.97 -36.03
C ASP A 72 -5.78 0.74 -35.78
N ALA A 73 -5.43 -0.46 -35.32
CA ALA A 73 -4.10 -0.81 -34.82
C ALA A 73 -2.98 -0.81 -35.90
N GLY A 74 -3.18 -0.13 -37.02
CA GLY A 74 -2.28 -0.10 -38.17
C GLY A 74 -1.37 1.13 -38.27
N ASP A 75 -1.55 2.19 -37.47
CA ASP A 75 -0.88 3.49 -37.72
C ASP A 75 0.02 4.00 -36.57
N ALA A 76 0.56 3.10 -35.76
CA ALA A 76 1.43 3.43 -34.62
C ALA A 76 2.85 3.94 -34.99
N GLY A 77 3.05 4.43 -36.22
CA GLY A 77 4.36 4.84 -36.75
C GLY A 77 4.47 6.31 -37.20
N LYS A 78 3.36 7.05 -37.29
CA LYS A 78 3.42 8.48 -37.70
C LYS A 78 3.38 9.37 -36.46
N LYS A 79 4.43 10.18 -36.29
CA LYS A 79 4.45 11.29 -35.33
C LYS A 79 3.22 12.15 -35.56
N ASP A 80 2.33 12.15 -34.58
CA ASP A 80 1.02 12.77 -34.66
C ASP A 80 1.14 14.29 -34.52
N THR A 81 1.59 14.96 -35.59
CA THR A 81 1.58 16.42 -35.72
C THR A 81 0.15 16.98 -35.73
N GLU A 82 -0.85 16.12 -35.97
CA GLU A 82 -2.25 16.50 -36.12
C GLU A 82 -2.90 16.99 -34.80
N ALA A 83 -2.45 16.46 -33.65
CA ALA A 83 -2.94 16.92 -32.35
C ALA A 83 -2.46 18.34 -32.02
N VAL A 84 -1.20 18.65 -32.34
CA VAL A 84 -0.62 19.99 -32.15
C VAL A 84 -1.25 20.99 -33.11
N ASP A 85 -1.49 20.57 -34.35
CA ASP A 85 -2.15 21.40 -35.37
C ASP A 85 -3.61 21.71 -35.01
N LYS A 86 -4.34 20.77 -34.39
CA LYS A 86 -5.70 21.00 -33.89
C LYS A 86 -5.75 21.96 -32.70
N VAL A 87 -4.78 21.89 -31.79
CA VAL A 87 -4.67 22.83 -30.67
C VAL A 87 -4.29 24.24 -31.17
N LEU A 88 -3.40 24.32 -32.15
CA LEU A 88 -3.06 25.59 -32.82
C LEU A 88 -4.25 26.18 -33.59
N ALA A 89 -5.10 25.35 -34.18
CA ALA A 89 -6.31 25.79 -34.86
C ALA A 89 -7.36 26.38 -33.91
N TRP A 90 -7.45 25.89 -32.67
CA TRP A 90 -8.40 26.39 -31.67
C TRP A 90 -7.92 27.64 -30.93
N TYR A 91 -6.62 27.74 -30.64
CA TYR A 91 -6.08 28.79 -29.77
C TYR A 91 -5.16 29.80 -30.49
N GLY A 92 -4.96 29.62 -31.80
CA GLY A 92 -4.19 30.52 -32.65
C GLY A 92 -2.67 30.42 -32.46
N PRO A 93 -1.87 31.19 -33.23
CA PRO A 93 -0.42 31.06 -33.29
C PRO A 93 0.30 31.29 -31.95
N ALA A 94 -0.31 32.02 -31.02
CA ALA A 94 0.24 32.28 -29.68
C ALA A 94 0.36 31.01 -28.82
N ALA A 95 -0.48 29.99 -29.07
CA ALA A 95 -0.48 28.73 -28.32
C ALA A 95 0.74 27.85 -28.61
N LYS A 96 1.46 28.11 -29.71
CA LYS A 96 2.67 27.36 -30.09
C LYS A 96 3.76 27.46 -29.02
N SER A 97 4.00 28.67 -28.53
CA SER A 97 4.99 28.93 -27.48
C SER A 97 4.60 28.31 -26.13
N LEU A 98 3.30 28.18 -25.84
CA LEU A 98 2.78 27.54 -24.63
C LEU A 98 2.92 26.02 -24.70
N ALA A 99 2.63 25.41 -25.85
CA ALA A 99 2.81 23.97 -26.07
C ALA A 99 4.30 23.56 -26.08
N GLU A 100 5.17 24.39 -26.66
CA GLU A 100 6.62 24.17 -26.68
C GLU A 100 7.26 24.40 -25.30
N ASN A 101 6.84 25.43 -24.55
CA ASN A 101 7.36 25.70 -23.20
C ASN A 101 6.81 24.76 -22.12
N ALA A 102 5.61 24.20 -22.31
CA ALA A 102 5.01 23.32 -21.31
C ALA A 102 5.70 21.96 -21.20
N GLY A 103 6.61 21.61 -22.12
CA GLY A 103 7.41 20.39 -22.04
C GLY A 103 6.57 19.15 -21.75
N VAL A 104 5.32 19.12 -22.24
CA VAL A 104 4.37 18.06 -21.93
C VAL A 104 4.75 16.85 -22.77
N THR A 105 5.78 16.13 -22.32
CA THR A 105 5.71 14.68 -22.41
C THR A 105 4.43 14.30 -21.67
N MET A 106 3.44 13.76 -22.40
CA MET A 106 2.36 12.99 -21.78
C MET A 106 3.03 11.80 -21.10
N ASP A 107 3.54 12.05 -19.90
CA ASP A 107 3.93 11.00 -19.00
C ASP A 107 2.63 10.33 -18.58
N VAL A 108 2.67 9.01 -18.74
CA VAL A 108 1.53 8.11 -18.83
C VAL A 108 0.56 8.30 -17.67
N ASP A 109 -0.74 8.18 -17.94
CA ASP A 109 -1.79 8.13 -16.93
C ASP A 109 -1.33 7.36 -15.69
N ARG A 110 -1.22 8.07 -14.57
CA ARG A 110 -1.28 7.44 -13.26
C ARG A 110 -2.61 6.71 -13.21
N THR A 111 -2.59 5.39 -13.21
CA THR A 111 -3.75 4.50 -13.07
C THR A 111 -4.44 4.64 -11.71
N GLN A 112 -3.82 5.35 -10.76
CA GLN A 112 -4.51 5.92 -9.61
C GLN A 112 -4.43 7.45 -9.71
N ALA A 113 -5.48 8.06 -10.24
CA ALA A 113 -5.76 9.45 -9.93
C ALA A 113 -6.04 9.51 -8.43
N PHE A 114 -5.03 9.88 -7.63
CA PHE A 114 -5.33 10.39 -6.31
C PHE A 114 -6.29 11.57 -6.52
N PRO A 115 -7.46 11.52 -5.88
CA PRO A 115 -8.64 12.31 -6.22
C PRO A 115 -8.40 13.82 -6.16
N PRO A 116 -9.24 14.61 -6.83
CA PRO A 116 -9.10 16.07 -6.87
C PRO A 116 -9.11 16.65 -5.46
N LEU A 117 -8.23 17.64 -5.25
CA LEU A 117 -7.86 18.19 -3.94
C LEU A 117 -9.04 18.69 -3.08
N PHE A 118 -10.21 19.01 -3.64
CA PHE A 118 -11.37 19.39 -2.85
C PHE A 118 -12.67 19.05 -3.59
N VAL A 119 -13.49 18.15 -3.03
CA VAL A 119 -14.92 18.11 -3.38
C VAL A 119 -15.59 19.17 -2.51
N SER A 120 -15.89 20.33 -3.10
CA SER A 120 -16.71 21.34 -2.46
C SER A 120 -18.03 20.69 -2.02
N THR A 121 -18.26 20.65 -0.70
CA THR A 121 -19.55 20.26 -0.13
C THR A 121 -20.49 21.45 -0.22
N THR A 122 -20.75 21.94 -1.43
CA THR A 122 -21.86 22.88 -1.65
C THR A 122 -23.12 22.16 -1.20
N SER A 123 -23.66 22.62 -0.08
CA SER A 123 -24.83 22.11 0.61
C SER A 123 -25.99 22.01 -0.38
N VAL A 124 -26.30 20.79 -0.83
CA VAL A 124 -27.59 20.51 -1.44
C VAL A 124 -28.61 20.77 -0.34
N SER A 125 -29.38 21.84 -0.49
CA SER A 125 -30.29 22.43 0.49
C SER A 125 -31.54 21.58 0.75
N GLY A 126 -31.36 20.28 0.96
CA GLY A 126 -32.41 19.32 1.27
C GLY A 126 -32.04 18.52 2.52
N ASP A 127 -32.38 19.11 3.67
CA ASP A 127 -32.74 18.61 5.02
C ASP A 127 -32.45 17.14 5.45
N SER A 128 -31.47 16.48 4.86
CA SER A 128 -31.25 15.06 5.09
C SER A 128 -29.87 14.81 5.66
N LYS A 129 -29.83 14.83 7.00
CA LYS A 129 -28.67 14.42 7.81
C LYS A 129 -28.16 13.06 7.33
N ARG A 130 -26.84 12.92 7.29
CA ARG A 130 -26.11 11.74 6.79
C ARG A 130 -25.76 10.80 7.93
N ASN A 131 -25.57 9.52 7.64
CA ASN A 131 -25.01 8.60 8.61
C ASN A 131 -23.49 8.57 8.48
N LEU A 132 -22.78 8.46 9.60
CA LEU A 132 -21.35 8.19 9.55
C LEU A 132 -21.17 6.76 9.01
N VAL A 133 -20.39 6.62 7.95
CA VAL A 133 -20.20 5.34 7.27
C VAL A 133 -19.32 4.40 8.09
N THR A 134 -19.70 3.12 8.13
CA THR A 134 -18.81 2.06 8.59
C THR A 134 -17.81 1.72 7.47
N PHE A 135 -16.52 1.69 7.78
CA PHE A 135 -15.50 1.38 6.80
C PHE A 135 -15.38 -0.12 6.54
N VAL A 136 -15.18 -0.48 5.27
CA VAL A 136 -15.00 -1.87 4.84
C VAL A 136 -13.76 -2.47 5.51
N ALA A 137 -13.91 -3.61 6.17
CA ALA A 137 -12.78 -4.34 6.76
C ALA A 137 -11.75 -4.71 5.67
N PRO A 138 -10.44 -4.72 5.97
CA PRO A 138 -9.47 -5.26 5.02
C PRO A 138 -9.72 -6.75 4.72
N ASP A 139 -9.35 -7.17 3.51
CA ASP A 139 -9.34 -8.57 3.10
C ASP A 139 -8.36 -9.41 3.96
N LEU A 140 -8.36 -10.73 3.77
CA LEU A 140 -7.44 -11.65 4.46
C LEU A 140 -5.98 -11.18 4.32
N PRO A 141 -5.30 -10.84 5.43
CA PRO A 141 -3.92 -10.36 5.40
C PRO A 141 -2.93 -11.44 4.99
N VAL A 142 -1.80 -10.97 4.49
CA VAL A 142 -0.75 -11.76 3.88
C VAL A 142 0.55 -11.41 4.57
N VAL A 143 1.29 -12.44 4.96
CA VAL A 143 2.48 -12.28 5.78
C VAL A 143 3.71 -12.65 4.97
N ALA A 144 4.66 -11.73 4.92
CA ALA A 144 6.04 -12.01 4.57
C ALA A 144 6.92 -11.75 5.79
N MET A 145 8.03 -12.45 5.88
CA MET A 145 8.91 -12.38 7.04
C MET A 145 10.34 -12.58 6.60
N GLY A 146 11.27 -11.95 7.30
CA GLY A 146 12.67 -12.05 6.98
C GLY A 146 13.57 -11.36 7.99
N VAL A 147 14.86 -11.41 7.70
CA VAL A 147 15.91 -10.73 8.47
C VAL A 147 16.63 -9.81 7.51
N SER A 148 16.85 -8.57 7.90
CA SER A 148 17.57 -7.61 7.07
C SER A 148 18.34 -6.63 7.93
N GLU A 149 19.51 -6.23 7.44
CA GLU A 149 20.17 -5.04 7.94
C GLU A 149 19.46 -3.83 7.38
N LEU A 150 18.90 -3.03 8.29
CA LEU A 150 18.18 -1.81 7.98
C LEU A 150 18.93 -0.61 8.56
N GLU A 151 18.88 0.48 7.80
CA GLU A 151 19.32 1.79 8.22
C GLU A 151 18.18 2.50 8.95
N LEU A 152 18.12 2.33 10.27
CA LEU A 152 17.07 2.93 11.09
C LEU A 152 17.54 4.29 11.61
N PRO A 153 16.78 5.38 11.43
CA PRO A 153 17.10 6.64 12.07
C PRO A 153 17.07 6.48 13.59
N GLY A 154 18.06 7.04 14.30
CA GLY A 154 18.10 7.00 15.76
C GLY A 154 16.93 7.71 16.44
N VAL A 155 16.31 8.67 15.76
CA VAL A 155 15.08 9.38 16.16
C VAL A 155 14.13 9.39 14.96
N LYS A 156 12.88 8.95 15.14
CA LYS A 156 11.87 9.02 14.07
C LYS A 156 11.57 10.51 13.77
N PRO A 157 11.55 10.96 12.50
CA PRO A 157 11.15 12.33 12.17
C PRO A 157 9.65 12.56 12.40
N GLU A 158 9.20 13.80 12.47
CA GLU A 158 7.78 14.10 12.30
C GLU A 158 7.31 13.86 10.85
N LEU A 159 6.00 13.62 10.60
CA LEU A 159 5.49 13.36 9.23
C LEU A 159 5.85 14.49 8.25
N LYS A 160 5.83 15.74 8.71
CA LYS A 160 6.14 16.93 7.89
C LYS A 160 7.57 16.90 7.34
N ASP A 161 8.49 16.22 8.03
CA ASP A 161 9.91 16.13 7.70
C ASP A 161 10.26 14.85 6.92
N VAL A 162 9.27 13.98 6.66
CA VAL A 162 9.47 12.74 5.90
C VAL A 162 9.91 13.06 4.47
N GLY A 163 11.08 12.55 4.11
CA GLY A 163 11.74 12.78 2.82
C GLY A 163 12.72 13.97 2.80
N VAL A 164 12.83 14.72 3.90
CA VAL A 164 13.79 15.84 4.05
C VAL A 164 15.02 15.42 4.87
N LEU A 165 14.92 14.36 5.67
CA LEU A 165 16.01 13.91 6.52
C LEU A 165 17.28 13.57 5.73
N GLY A 166 18.37 14.25 6.08
CA GLY A 166 19.73 13.84 5.74
C GLY A 166 20.14 12.58 6.52
N ALA A 167 21.20 11.92 6.04
CA ALA A 167 21.70 10.64 6.56
C ALA A 167 22.29 10.68 8.00
N ASP A 168 22.10 11.78 8.74
CA ASP A 168 22.72 11.98 10.04
C ASP A 168 21.98 11.18 11.13
N GLY A 169 22.73 10.36 11.87
CA GLY A 169 22.19 9.56 12.99
C GLY A 169 21.54 8.24 12.60
N VAL A 170 21.75 7.76 11.38
CA VAL A 170 21.30 6.44 10.93
C VAL A 170 22.12 5.33 11.60
N LYS A 171 21.45 4.37 12.25
CA LYS A 171 22.07 3.19 12.86
C LYS A 171 21.75 1.94 12.05
N LYS A 172 22.79 1.31 11.50
CA LYS A 172 22.70 -0.02 10.88
C LYS A 172 22.38 -1.04 11.95
N THR A 173 21.22 -1.67 11.83
CA THR A 173 20.75 -2.69 12.77
C THR A 173 20.23 -3.88 11.98
N SER A 174 20.69 -5.08 12.34
CA SER A 174 20.09 -6.31 11.83
C SER A 174 18.77 -6.53 12.57
N VAL A 175 17.67 -6.49 11.84
CA VAL A 175 16.32 -6.53 12.40
C VAL A 175 15.54 -7.67 11.76
N ASN A 176 14.89 -8.42 12.62
CA ASN A 176 13.84 -9.36 12.26
C ASN A 176 12.58 -8.57 11.92
N TRP A 177 12.01 -8.79 10.75
CA TRP A 177 10.81 -8.07 10.34
C TRP A 177 9.74 -9.04 9.83
N VAL A 178 8.50 -8.68 10.12
CA VAL A 178 7.31 -9.30 9.56
C VAL A 178 6.51 -8.21 8.86
N ALA A 179 6.28 -8.37 7.57
CA ALA A 179 5.46 -7.48 6.76
C ALA A 179 4.07 -8.09 6.60
N VAL A 180 3.05 -7.36 7.04
CA VAL A 180 1.64 -7.77 6.96
C VAL A 180 0.92 -6.83 6.02
N ALA A 181 0.46 -7.35 4.88
CA ALA A 181 -0.29 -6.58 3.89
C ALA A 181 -1.73 -7.07 3.77
N ALA A 182 -2.65 -6.15 3.53
CA ALA A 182 -4.03 -6.46 3.16
C ALA A 182 -4.50 -5.48 2.07
N GLN A 183 -5.70 -5.73 1.53
CA GLN A 183 -6.33 -4.86 0.54
C GLN A 183 -7.71 -4.44 1.02
N ILE A 184 -8.10 -3.21 0.67
CA ILE A 184 -9.42 -2.63 0.96
C ILE A 184 -10.20 -2.57 -0.34
N ASP A 185 -11.42 -3.09 -0.35
CA ASP A 185 -12.34 -3.02 -1.50
C ASP A 185 -12.95 -1.62 -1.61
N LEU A 186 -12.41 -0.81 -2.53
CA LEU A 186 -12.86 0.56 -2.76
C LEU A 186 -14.25 0.62 -3.43
N ASP A 187 -14.66 -0.42 -4.16
CA ASP A 187 -16.00 -0.48 -4.74
C ASP A 187 -17.06 -0.73 -3.68
N ALA A 188 -16.79 -1.67 -2.77
CA ALA A 188 -17.64 -1.87 -1.60
C ALA A 188 -17.70 -0.59 -0.76
N GLN A 189 -16.56 0.08 -0.54
CA GLN A 189 -16.52 1.34 0.21
C GLN A 189 -17.31 2.45 -0.50
N ALA A 190 -17.19 2.57 -1.82
CA ALA A 190 -17.94 3.55 -2.61
C ALA A 190 -19.45 3.33 -2.56
N ARG A 191 -19.91 2.06 -2.51
CA ARG A 191 -21.32 1.72 -2.29
C ARG A 191 -21.77 2.16 -0.91
N LEU A 192 -21.00 1.87 0.14
CA LEU A 192 -21.31 2.31 1.50
C LEU A 192 -21.37 3.84 1.60
N TYR A 193 -20.45 4.56 0.95
CA TYR A 193 -20.52 6.02 0.87
C TYR A 193 -21.81 6.51 0.19
N LYS A 194 -22.17 5.91 -0.94
CA LYS A 194 -23.41 6.26 -1.66
C LYS A 194 -24.65 6.01 -0.80
N ASP A 195 -24.72 4.85 -0.15
CA ASP A 195 -25.85 4.46 0.71
C ASP A 195 -25.99 5.37 1.93
N ASN A 196 -24.86 5.90 2.43
CA ASN A 196 -24.81 6.87 3.53
C ASN A 196 -24.79 8.34 3.06
N ARG A 197 -25.12 8.60 1.78
CA ARG A 197 -25.27 9.95 1.18
C ARG A 197 -24.02 10.82 1.28
N TYR A 198 -22.84 10.21 1.23
CA TYR A 198 -21.58 10.95 1.10
C TYR A 198 -21.53 11.67 -0.27
N PRO A 199 -20.79 12.79 -0.37
CA PRO A 199 -20.55 13.46 -1.64
C PRO A 199 -20.04 12.48 -2.71
N ALA A 200 -20.45 12.69 -3.96
CA ALA A 200 -19.90 11.94 -5.07
C ALA A 200 -18.37 12.08 -5.08
N LYS A 201 -17.67 10.98 -5.38
CA LYS A 201 -16.19 10.89 -5.33
C LYS A 201 -15.58 10.96 -3.93
N SER A 202 -16.33 10.68 -2.86
CA SER A 202 -15.73 10.45 -1.54
C SER A 202 -14.84 9.20 -1.55
N PHE A 203 -13.71 9.26 -0.87
CA PHE A 203 -12.70 8.19 -0.77
C PHE A 203 -12.12 8.18 0.65
N PRO A 204 -11.66 7.01 1.14
CA PRO A 204 -11.01 6.95 2.44
C PRO A 204 -9.62 7.63 2.42
N TYR A 205 -9.39 8.54 3.35
CA TYR A 205 -8.10 9.16 3.62
C TYR A 205 -7.44 8.46 4.81
N LEU A 206 -6.47 7.58 4.54
CA LEU A 206 -5.80 6.81 5.60
C LEU A 206 -4.93 7.71 6.48
N VAL A 207 -5.15 7.62 7.80
CA VAL A 207 -4.38 8.33 8.83
C VAL A 207 -3.37 7.40 9.48
N LYS A 208 -3.77 6.15 9.75
CA LYS A 208 -2.90 5.13 10.35
C LYS A 208 -3.34 3.73 9.91
N VAL A 209 -2.38 2.82 9.78
CA VAL A 209 -2.64 1.37 9.66
C VAL A 209 -2.33 0.77 11.03
N HIS A 210 -3.26 0.00 11.58
CA HIS A 210 -3.13 -0.64 12.89
C HIS A 210 -2.89 -2.14 12.71
N LEU A 211 -1.90 -2.68 13.41
CA LEU A 211 -1.52 -4.08 13.39
C LEU A 211 -1.57 -4.67 14.79
N GLU A 212 -2.26 -5.79 14.93
CA GLU A 212 -2.21 -6.59 16.15
C GLU A 212 -1.65 -7.98 15.85
N ARG A 213 -0.95 -8.54 16.84
CA ARG A 213 -0.44 -9.90 16.80
C ARG A 213 -0.93 -10.72 17.99
N LEU A 214 -1.03 -12.02 17.78
CA LEU A 214 -1.27 -13.03 18.80
C LEU A 214 -0.12 -14.03 18.78
N ASP A 215 0.62 -14.11 19.89
CA ASP A 215 1.69 -15.08 20.09
C ASP A 215 1.08 -16.43 20.54
N ARG A 216 1.26 -17.48 19.72
CA ARG A 216 0.69 -18.81 19.99
C ARG A 216 1.50 -19.61 21.00
N ASP A 217 2.76 -19.26 21.21
CA ASP A 217 3.62 -19.86 22.22
C ASP A 217 3.32 -19.27 23.60
N GLU A 218 2.94 -17.99 23.67
CA GLU A 218 2.53 -17.30 24.89
C GLU A 218 1.00 -17.17 25.03
N ARG A 219 0.27 -18.30 25.04
CA ARG A 219 -1.21 -18.35 24.98
C ARG A 219 -1.98 -17.50 26.01
N TRP A 220 -1.34 -17.10 27.10
CA TRP A 220 -1.93 -16.26 28.15
C TRP A 220 -1.92 -14.77 27.77
N ARG A 221 -1.04 -14.36 26.86
CA ARG A 221 -1.06 -13.02 26.29
C ARG A 221 -2.13 -13.01 25.20
N GLY A 222 -3.12 -12.14 25.35
CA GLY A 222 -4.14 -11.92 24.33
C GLY A 222 -3.56 -11.25 23.09
N TRP A 223 -4.42 -10.65 22.28
CA TRP A 223 -3.99 -9.78 21.19
C TRP A 223 -3.16 -8.60 21.74
N GLN A 224 -2.04 -8.33 21.09
CA GLN A 224 -1.15 -7.22 21.41
C GLN A 224 -1.08 -6.27 20.23
N ASP A 225 -1.23 -4.98 20.51
CA ASP A 225 -0.90 -3.94 19.54
C ASP A 225 0.60 -4.02 19.22
N VAL A 226 0.92 -4.01 17.93
CA VAL A 226 2.30 -3.95 17.44
C VAL A 226 2.67 -2.48 17.29
N ASP A 227 3.81 -2.07 17.85
CA ASP A 227 4.40 -0.78 17.49
C ASP A 227 4.92 -0.88 16.05
N GLU A 228 4.07 -0.50 15.09
CA GLU A 228 4.42 -0.63 13.68
C GLU A 228 5.61 0.25 13.36
N TRP A 229 6.47 -0.24 12.46
CA TRP A 229 7.45 0.64 11.86
C TRP A 229 6.75 1.67 10.97
N LEU A 230 6.69 2.90 11.47
CA LEU A 230 6.46 4.11 10.69
C LEU A 230 7.80 4.84 10.54
N PRO A 231 8.15 5.32 9.34
CA PRO A 231 9.33 6.15 9.13
C PRO A 231 9.18 7.55 9.74
N PHE A 232 8.14 7.78 10.57
CA PHE A 232 7.83 9.01 11.26
C PHE A 232 7.16 8.75 12.61
N GLU A 233 7.17 9.75 13.48
CA GLU A 233 6.44 9.74 14.75
C GLU A 233 4.94 9.69 14.50
N PRO A 234 4.21 8.75 15.14
CA PRO A 234 2.76 8.72 15.05
C PRO A 234 2.16 10.03 15.53
N PHE A 235 1.06 10.45 14.89
CA PHE A 235 0.29 11.57 15.41
C PHE A 235 -0.40 11.19 16.72
N ASP A 236 -0.39 12.11 17.67
CA ASP A 236 -1.37 12.08 18.75
C ASP A 236 -2.78 12.16 18.17
N ARG A 237 -3.74 11.51 18.83
CA ARG A 237 -5.15 11.58 18.43
C ARG A 237 -5.58 13.05 18.38
N MET A 238 -5.87 13.50 17.16
CA MET A 238 -6.25 14.88 16.92
C MET A 238 -7.71 15.10 17.28
N THR A 239 -8.02 16.30 17.78
CA THR A 239 -9.41 16.72 18.00
C THR A 239 -10.05 17.17 16.69
N ALA A 240 -11.39 17.20 16.63
CA ALA A 240 -12.11 17.71 15.47
C ALA A 240 -11.66 19.12 15.02
N SER A 241 -11.23 19.96 15.96
CA SER A 241 -10.71 21.31 15.70
C SER A 241 -9.39 21.34 14.90
N GLN A 242 -8.66 20.24 14.88
CA GLN A 242 -7.36 20.10 14.20
C GLN A 242 -7.46 19.38 12.85
N SER A 243 -8.67 18.96 12.45
CA SER A 243 -8.92 18.16 11.25
C SER A 243 -8.39 18.77 9.94
N GLY A 244 -8.46 20.09 9.79
CA GLY A 244 -7.92 20.79 8.60
C GLY A 244 -6.41 20.62 8.46
N LYS A 245 -5.66 20.79 9.57
CA LYS A 245 -4.19 20.61 9.60
C LYS A 245 -3.79 19.15 9.34
N LEU A 246 -4.57 18.21 9.88
CA LEU A 246 -4.35 16.78 9.62
C LEU A 246 -4.43 16.49 8.13
N LEU A 247 -5.45 17.02 7.45
CA LEU A 247 -5.66 16.76 6.02
C LEU A 247 -4.51 17.33 5.18
N GLU A 248 -4.03 18.53 5.49
CA GLU A 248 -2.87 19.14 4.82
C GLU A 248 -1.59 18.30 4.97
N LEU A 249 -1.42 17.61 6.10
CA LEU A 249 -0.27 16.75 6.37
C LEU A 249 -0.41 15.36 5.74
N VAL A 250 -1.60 14.76 5.81
CA VAL A 250 -1.88 13.39 5.39
C VAL A 250 -1.93 13.28 3.86
N LEU A 251 -2.60 14.23 3.19
CA LEU A 251 -2.83 14.17 1.75
C LEU A 251 -1.55 13.94 0.91
N PRO A 252 -0.47 14.72 1.11
CA PRO A 252 0.74 14.56 0.33
C PRO A 252 1.54 13.29 0.68
N LYS A 253 1.21 12.63 1.80
CA LYS A 253 1.99 11.55 2.40
C LYS A 253 1.20 10.24 2.54
N GLN A 254 0.00 10.16 1.96
CA GLN A 254 -0.88 8.99 2.09
C GLN A 254 -0.19 7.70 1.62
N GLU A 255 0.69 7.75 0.63
CA GLU A 255 1.48 6.60 0.20
C GLU A 255 2.38 6.07 1.33
N TYR A 256 3.06 6.93 2.08
CA TYR A 256 3.92 6.52 3.20
C TYR A 256 3.13 5.98 4.38
N ILE A 257 1.88 6.40 4.55
CA ILE A 257 0.98 5.93 5.61
C ILE A 257 0.41 4.55 5.22
N ALA A 258 -0.10 4.43 4.00
CA ALA A 258 -0.71 3.20 3.51
C ALA A 258 0.33 2.09 3.26
N ARG A 259 1.49 2.49 2.75
CA ARG A 259 2.59 1.62 2.31
C ARG A 259 3.92 2.19 2.81
N PRO A 260 4.18 2.13 4.13
CA PRO A 260 5.46 2.57 4.66
C PRO A 260 6.57 1.84 3.89
N ARG A 261 7.56 2.59 3.41
CA ARG A 261 8.73 1.98 2.77
C ARG A 261 9.66 1.51 3.86
N LEU A 262 10.15 0.27 3.74
CA LEU A 262 11.31 -0.13 4.54
C LEU A 262 12.52 0.74 4.16
N PRO A 263 13.38 1.08 5.12
CA PRO A 263 14.62 1.77 4.82
C PRO A 263 15.42 1.02 3.76
N ASP A 264 16.15 1.77 2.92
CA ASP A 264 17.01 1.17 1.92
C ASP A 264 18.06 0.28 2.58
N ARG A 265 18.39 -0.83 1.91
CA ARG A 265 19.51 -1.67 2.30
C ARG A 265 20.78 -1.08 1.72
N ASP A 266 21.83 -1.07 2.53
CA ASP A 266 23.19 -0.72 2.16
C ASP A 266 23.74 -1.55 0.97
N SER A 267 23.19 -2.75 0.72
CA SER A 267 23.58 -3.63 -0.38
C SER A 267 22.87 -3.36 -1.72
N GLY A 268 21.91 -2.42 -1.76
CA GLY A 268 21.05 -2.21 -2.94
C GLY A 268 20.07 -3.35 -3.23
N ASP A 269 20.07 -4.41 -2.41
CA ASP A 269 19.11 -5.52 -2.52
C ASP A 269 17.73 -5.01 -2.07
N ARG A 270 16.72 -5.05 -2.96
CA ARG A 270 15.34 -4.80 -2.56
C ARG A 270 14.89 -5.91 -1.63
N ILE A 271 14.14 -5.57 -0.59
CA ILE A 271 13.43 -6.57 0.19
C ILE A 271 12.51 -7.28 -0.79
N GLU A 272 12.77 -8.57 -1.01
CA GLU A 272 11.99 -9.39 -1.91
C GLU A 272 10.60 -9.55 -1.30
N TYR A 273 9.73 -8.60 -1.61
CA TYR A 273 8.31 -8.67 -1.38
C TYR A 273 7.67 -9.74 -2.28
N ASP A 274 8.36 -10.80 -2.71
CA ASP A 274 7.88 -11.68 -3.78
C ASP A 274 6.49 -12.28 -3.53
N LYS A 275 6.12 -12.43 -2.27
CA LYS A 275 4.77 -12.84 -1.81
C LYS A 275 3.79 -11.67 -1.67
N LEU A 276 4.29 -10.47 -1.38
CA LEU A 276 3.51 -9.25 -1.17
C LEU A 276 3.37 -8.39 -2.44
N LEU A 277 4.23 -8.54 -3.44
CA LEU A 277 4.25 -7.74 -4.69
C LEU A 277 2.90 -7.75 -5.39
N PRO A 278 2.18 -8.88 -5.59
CA PRO A 278 0.87 -8.81 -6.23
C PRO A 278 -0.19 -8.07 -5.40
N LEU A 279 0.03 -7.89 -4.10
CA LEU A 279 -0.83 -7.07 -3.24
C LEU A 279 -0.41 -5.61 -3.24
N LEU A 280 0.90 -5.35 -3.23
CA LEU A 280 1.51 -4.03 -3.01
C LEU A 280 1.79 -3.26 -4.31
N ASP A 281 1.98 -3.96 -5.43
CA ASP A 281 2.37 -3.33 -6.68
C ASP A 281 1.17 -2.74 -7.42
N GLU A 282 1.42 -1.49 -7.79
CA GLU A 282 0.78 -0.72 -8.83
C GLU A 282 0.80 -1.48 -10.16
N THR A 283 -0.18 -1.18 -11.01
CA THR A 283 -0.18 -1.59 -12.42
C THR A 283 1.22 -1.46 -13.02
N PRO A 284 1.76 -2.50 -13.68
CA PRO A 284 3.13 -2.48 -14.19
C PRO A 284 3.47 -1.20 -14.95
N ARG A 285 4.69 -0.69 -14.74
CA ARG A 285 5.20 0.50 -15.43
C ARG A 285 5.00 0.38 -16.94
N ALA A 286 4.56 1.47 -17.57
CA ALA A 286 4.34 1.55 -19.01
C ALA A 286 5.57 1.06 -19.78
N GLY A 287 5.42 -0.03 -20.55
CA GLY A 287 6.48 -0.58 -21.40
C GLY A 287 6.62 -2.10 -21.34
N ASN A 288 6.22 -2.75 -20.24
CA ASN A 288 6.13 -4.21 -20.18
C ASN A 288 4.70 -4.67 -20.50
N SER A 289 4.55 -5.69 -21.35
CA SER A 289 3.26 -6.32 -21.61
C SER A 289 2.70 -6.90 -20.31
N TYR A 290 1.58 -6.35 -19.86
CA TYR A 290 0.85 -6.75 -18.66
C TYR A 290 0.50 -8.26 -18.72
N ALA A 291 0.25 -8.82 -19.91
CA ALA A 291 0.09 -10.26 -20.13
C ALA A 291 1.25 -11.14 -19.59
N ARG A 292 2.51 -10.66 -19.60
CA ARG A 292 3.64 -11.40 -19.03
C ARG A 292 3.51 -11.55 -17.52
N TYR A 293 3.10 -10.47 -16.84
CA TYR A 293 2.87 -10.49 -15.38
C TYR A 293 1.68 -11.38 -15.01
N ALA A 294 0.60 -11.35 -15.79
CA ALA A 294 -0.54 -12.24 -15.57
C ALA A 294 -0.12 -13.71 -15.57
N LYS A 295 0.71 -14.10 -16.55
CA LYS A 295 1.27 -15.46 -16.62
C LYS A 295 2.20 -15.75 -15.45
N GLU A 296 3.10 -14.82 -15.11
CA GLU A 296 4.02 -15.02 -13.98
C GLU A 296 3.28 -15.19 -12.65
N TRP A 297 2.24 -14.38 -12.41
CA TRP A 297 1.36 -14.52 -11.26
C TRP A 297 0.61 -15.85 -11.29
N LEU A 298 0.06 -16.29 -12.42
CA LEU A 298 -0.55 -17.61 -12.54
C LEU A 298 0.45 -18.74 -12.22
N ASP A 299 1.70 -18.64 -12.69
CA ASP A 299 2.75 -19.62 -12.40
C ASP A 299 3.12 -19.62 -10.90
N ARG A 300 3.21 -18.44 -10.26
CA ARG A 300 3.40 -18.29 -8.81
C ARG A 300 2.20 -18.88 -8.03
N ALA A 301 0.98 -18.67 -8.51
CA ALA A 301 -0.23 -19.24 -7.92
C ALA A 301 -0.21 -20.77 -7.94
N ASN A 302 0.17 -21.35 -9.08
CA ASN A 302 0.34 -22.80 -9.24
C ASN A 302 1.43 -23.36 -8.32
N ARG A 303 2.58 -22.67 -8.16
CA ARG A 303 3.62 -23.07 -7.20
C ARG A 303 3.10 -23.05 -5.77
N SER A 304 2.32 -22.04 -5.41
CA SER A 304 1.73 -21.88 -4.08
C SER A 304 0.73 -23.00 -3.78
N VAL A 305 -0.12 -23.40 -4.75
CA VAL A 305 -0.99 -24.58 -4.63
C VAL A 305 -0.19 -25.86 -4.39
N LYS A 306 0.92 -26.07 -5.11
CA LYS A 306 1.81 -27.22 -4.91
C LYS A 306 2.44 -27.23 -3.52
N ALA A 307 2.80 -26.06 -3.00
CA ALA A 307 3.29 -25.87 -1.64
C ALA A 307 2.21 -25.92 -0.55
N LYS A 308 0.93 -26.09 -0.94
CA LYS A 308 -0.26 -26.03 -0.05
C LYS A 308 -0.45 -24.66 0.64
N ASP A 309 0.14 -23.61 0.08
CA ASP A 309 -0.07 -22.21 0.46
C ASP A 309 -1.24 -21.64 -0.37
N TYR A 310 -2.46 -21.99 0.06
CA TYR A 310 -3.67 -21.64 -0.67
C TYR A 310 -4.03 -20.16 -0.56
N GLU A 311 -3.60 -19.48 0.51
CA GLU A 311 -3.71 -18.04 0.64
C GLU A 311 -2.89 -17.32 -0.45
N ALA A 312 -1.59 -17.62 -0.54
CA ALA A 312 -0.74 -17.06 -1.58
C ALA A 312 -1.29 -17.40 -2.99
N ALA A 313 -1.74 -18.64 -3.19
CA ALA A 313 -2.37 -19.06 -4.44
C ALA A 313 -3.59 -18.20 -4.81
N MET A 314 -4.48 -17.94 -3.84
CA MET A 314 -5.67 -17.10 -4.02
C MET A 314 -5.27 -15.69 -4.44
N ILE A 315 -4.26 -15.10 -3.80
CA ILE A 315 -3.77 -13.75 -4.10
C ILE A 315 -3.18 -13.68 -5.50
N PHE A 316 -2.25 -14.58 -5.84
CA PHE A 316 -1.60 -14.59 -7.14
C PHE A 316 -2.58 -14.86 -8.28
N ALA A 317 -3.52 -15.78 -8.08
CA ALA A 317 -4.59 -16.03 -9.05
C ALA A 317 -5.49 -14.80 -9.24
N ARG A 318 -5.89 -14.16 -8.14
CA ARG A 318 -6.66 -12.92 -8.18
C ARG A 318 -5.92 -11.81 -8.94
N ALA A 319 -4.61 -11.66 -8.72
CA ALA A 319 -3.80 -10.71 -9.46
C ALA A 319 -3.78 -11.04 -10.96
N ALA A 320 -3.54 -12.30 -11.33
CA ALA A 320 -3.51 -12.77 -12.71
C ALA A 320 -4.84 -12.56 -13.47
N MET A 321 -5.98 -12.85 -12.83
CA MET A 321 -7.32 -12.67 -13.40
C MET A 321 -7.61 -11.23 -13.83
N ARG A 322 -7.03 -10.28 -13.12
CA ARG A 322 -7.41 -8.87 -13.18
C ARG A 322 -6.58 -8.04 -14.15
N VAL A 323 -5.59 -8.64 -14.77
CA VAL A 323 -4.79 -7.98 -15.80
C VAL A 323 -5.66 -7.79 -17.05
N SER A 324 -5.92 -6.54 -17.43
CA SER A 324 -6.91 -6.18 -18.45
C SER A 324 -6.57 -6.71 -19.85
N ASP A 325 -5.29 -6.80 -20.20
CA ASP A 325 -4.80 -7.33 -21.47
C ASP A 325 -4.39 -8.82 -21.39
N ALA A 326 -4.66 -9.50 -20.26
CA ALA A 326 -4.27 -10.89 -20.11
C ALA A 326 -5.02 -11.79 -21.10
N PRO A 327 -4.33 -12.75 -21.75
CA PRO A 327 -4.97 -13.73 -22.60
C PRO A 327 -6.14 -14.41 -21.88
N ALA A 328 -7.28 -14.59 -22.55
CA ALA A 328 -8.49 -15.17 -21.94
C ALA A 328 -8.18 -16.47 -21.18
N ARG A 329 -7.38 -17.36 -21.78
CA ARG A 329 -6.92 -18.60 -21.15
C ARG A 329 -6.21 -18.39 -19.81
N VAL A 330 -5.34 -17.38 -19.69
CA VAL A 330 -4.64 -17.08 -18.42
C VAL A 330 -5.65 -16.63 -17.36
N ARG A 331 -6.65 -15.83 -17.74
CA ARG A 331 -7.72 -15.39 -16.83
C ARG A 331 -8.60 -16.56 -16.39
N ASP A 332 -8.97 -17.45 -17.30
CA ASP A 332 -9.80 -18.63 -17.00
C ASP A 332 -9.06 -19.64 -16.10
N ASP A 333 -7.78 -19.89 -16.38
CA ASP A 333 -6.92 -20.74 -15.56
C ASP A 333 -6.73 -20.14 -14.16
N ALA A 334 -6.54 -18.82 -14.08
CA ALA A 334 -6.43 -18.11 -12.81
C ALA A 334 -7.74 -18.11 -12.03
N GLN A 335 -8.89 -17.91 -12.68
CA GLN A 335 -10.22 -18.03 -12.05
C GLN A 335 -10.44 -19.41 -11.46
N THR A 336 -10.15 -20.47 -12.23
CA THR A 336 -10.27 -21.86 -11.77
C THR A 336 -9.39 -22.14 -10.57
N LEU A 337 -8.17 -21.60 -10.57
CA LEU A 337 -7.22 -21.76 -9.47
C LEU A 337 -7.65 -20.96 -8.23
N TYR A 338 -8.16 -19.74 -8.41
CA TYR A 338 -8.73 -18.90 -7.36
C TYR A 338 -9.90 -19.61 -6.66
N GLU A 339 -10.87 -20.12 -7.41
CA GLU A 339 -12.03 -20.83 -6.86
C GLU A 339 -11.61 -22.07 -6.06
N ARG A 340 -10.64 -22.83 -6.58
CA ARG A 340 -10.06 -23.98 -5.89
C ARG A 340 -9.35 -23.56 -4.60
N ALA A 341 -8.59 -22.48 -4.62
CA ALA A 341 -7.89 -21.97 -3.44
C ALA A 341 -8.89 -21.49 -2.37
N VAL A 342 -9.92 -20.75 -2.77
CA VAL A 342 -11.02 -20.29 -1.90
C VAL A 342 -11.77 -21.47 -1.26
N ASP A 343 -12.11 -22.51 -2.02
CA ASP A 343 -12.74 -23.73 -1.48
C ASP A 343 -11.85 -24.40 -0.42
N ARG A 344 -10.53 -24.42 -0.61
CA ARG A 344 -9.59 -24.98 0.37
C ARG A 344 -9.42 -24.12 1.61
N VAL A 345 -9.36 -22.80 1.46
CA VAL A 345 -9.24 -21.85 2.58
C VAL A 345 -10.54 -21.83 3.40
N SER A 346 -11.71 -21.79 2.76
CA SER A 346 -13.00 -21.75 3.45
C SER A 346 -13.31 -23.02 4.26
N LYS A 347 -12.76 -24.18 3.88
CA LYS A 347 -12.87 -25.44 4.62
C LYS A 347 -11.98 -25.50 5.87
N ARG A 348 -11.08 -24.53 6.10
CA ARG A 348 -10.27 -24.48 7.33
C ARG A 348 -11.16 -24.07 8.53
N PRO A 349 -10.95 -24.64 9.73
CA PRO A 349 -11.64 -24.20 10.94
C PRO A 349 -11.39 -22.70 11.18
N GLY A 350 -12.46 -21.90 11.30
CA GLY A 350 -12.36 -20.43 11.35
C GLY A 350 -12.27 -19.74 9.98
N GLY A 351 -12.60 -20.47 8.90
CA GLY A 351 -12.36 -20.08 7.51
C GLY A 351 -12.93 -18.72 7.11
N TYR A 352 -12.07 -17.93 6.46
CA TYR A 352 -12.41 -16.73 5.73
C TYR A 352 -13.49 -17.03 4.67
N LYS A 353 -14.62 -16.31 4.72
CA LYS A 353 -15.63 -16.33 3.66
C LYS A 353 -15.20 -15.35 2.57
N ALA A 354 -14.42 -15.81 1.60
CA ALA A 354 -14.03 -14.98 0.48
C ALA A 354 -15.28 -14.43 -0.25
N SER A 355 -15.26 -13.14 -0.58
CA SER A 355 -16.28 -12.54 -1.43
C SER A 355 -16.34 -13.30 -2.77
N LYS A 356 -17.56 -13.61 -3.22
CA LYS A 356 -17.78 -14.28 -4.52
C LYS A 356 -17.40 -13.38 -5.70
N SER A 357 -17.47 -12.07 -5.53
CA SER A 357 -17.03 -11.11 -6.54
C SER A 357 -15.71 -10.51 -6.12
N VAL A 358 -14.71 -10.70 -6.96
CA VAL A 358 -13.39 -10.12 -6.84
C VAL A 358 -13.43 -8.78 -7.58
N PRO A 359 -13.22 -7.61 -6.92
CA PRO A 359 -13.16 -6.28 -7.58
C PRO A 359 -12.07 -6.19 -8.69
N ALA A 360 -11.80 -5.03 -9.28
CA ALA A 360 -10.59 -4.84 -10.12
C ALA A 360 -9.40 -4.29 -9.27
N PRO A 361 -8.11 -4.38 -9.68
CA PRO A 361 -6.96 -3.98 -8.86
C PRO A 361 -6.92 -2.48 -8.59
N ASP A 362 -7.32 -1.68 -9.59
CA ASP A 362 -7.55 -0.24 -9.50
C ASP A 362 -8.66 0.12 -8.50
N ARG A 363 -9.50 -0.87 -8.14
CA ARG A 363 -10.55 -0.77 -7.12
C ARG A 363 -10.12 -1.35 -5.77
N MET A 364 -8.83 -1.63 -5.58
CA MET A 364 -8.27 -2.03 -4.29
C MET A 364 -7.29 -0.98 -3.79
N MET A 365 -7.32 -0.73 -2.49
CA MET A 365 -6.27 0.04 -1.82
C MET A 365 -5.43 -0.90 -0.95
N PRO A 366 -4.15 -1.13 -1.30
CA PRO A 366 -3.26 -1.91 -0.46
C PRO A 366 -2.91 -1.14 0.81
N ILE A 367 -2.85 -1.85 1.93
CA ILE A 367 -2.31 -1.39 3.19
C ILE A 367 -1.22 -2.34 3.67
N LEU A 368 -0.20 -1.80 4.33
CA LEU A 368 0.98 -2.53 4.77
C LEU A 368 1.41 -2.04 6.15
N ALA A 369 1.77 -2.98 7.01
CA ALA A 369 2.35 -2.73 8.32
C ALA A 369 3.56 -3.64 8.54
N TYR A 370 4.50 -3.22 9.39
CA TYR A 370 5.65 -4.02 9.76
C TYR A 370 5.74 -4.23 11.26
N ASP A 371 5.98 -5.47 11.67
CA ASP A 371 6.37 -5.84 13.03
C ASP A 371 7.88 -6.11 13.08
N PHE A 372 8.62 -5.25 13.78
CA PHE A 372 10.06 -5.42 14.05
C PHE A 372 10.35 -6.04 15.42
N THR A 373 9.29 -6.35 16.16
CA THR A 373 9.36 -6.87 17.52
C THR A 373 9.05 -8.36 17.57
N ALA A 374 8.85 -9.01 16.42
CA ALA A 374 8.60 -10.45 16.31
C ALA A 374 9.83 -11.23 16.79
N VAL A 375 9.62 -12.16 17.72
CA VAL A 375 10.70 -12.96 18.31
C VAL A 375 10.96 -14.18 17.42
N PRO A 376 12.22 -14.38 16.97
CA PRO A 376 12.66 -15.61 16.31
C PRO A 376 12.20 -16.90 17.01
N GLY A 377 11.71 -17.86 16.24
CA GLY A 377 11.29 -19.17 16.71
C GLY A 377 9.82 -19.27 17.16
N HIS A 378 9.16 -18.14 17.39
CA HIS A 378 7.76 -18.08 17.83
C HIS A 378 6.78 -18.25 16.67
N GLU A 379 5.56 -18.69 16.97
CA GLU A 379 4.43 -18.77 16.06
C GLU A 379 3.42 -17.65 16.30
N TYR A 380 3.16 -16.84 15.27
CA TYR A 380 2.31 -15.66 15.37
C TYR A 380 1.09 -15.75 14.47
N GLN A 381 0.00 -15.11 14.89
CA GLN A 381 -1.09 -14.71 14.01
C GLN A 381 -1.25 -13.20 14.01
N TYR A 382 -1.67 -12.64 12.88
CA TYR A 382 -1.83 -11.20 12.72
C TYR A 382 -3.26 -10.86 12.30
N ARG A 383 -3.67 -9.64 12.61
CA ARG A 383 -4.82 -8.98 12.00
C ARG A 383 -4.51 -7.49 11.82
N ILE A 384 -5.05 -6.90 10.78
CA ILE A 384 -4.76 -5.52 10.39
C ILE A 384 -6.07 -4.75 10.24
N ARG A 385 -6.08 -3.48 10.60
CA ARG A 385 -7.18 -2.54 10.32
C ARG A 385 -6.58 -1.19 9.96
N TYR A 386 -7.43 -0.25 9.59
CA TYR A 386 -6.96 1.09 9.24
C TYR A 386 -7.86 2.15 9.87
N GLU A 387 -7.28 3.33 10.04
CA GLU A 387 -7.90 4.51 10.57
C GLU A 387 -8.03 5.55 9.46
N VAL A 388 -9.22 6.11 9.31
CA VAL A 388 -9.56 7.05 8.23
C VAL A 388 -9.92 8.39 8.84
N TRP A 389 -9.54 9.47 8.17
CA TRP A 389 -10.01 10.81 8.51
C TRP A 389 -11.54 10.91 8.35
N ASN A 390 -12.20 11.46 9.36
CA ASN A 390 -13.63 11.74 9.32
C ASN A 390 -13.89 13.08 8.63
N GLN A 391 -14.39 13.05 7.39
CA GLN A 391 -14.71 14.27 6.64
C GLN A 391 -15.84 15.13 7.24
N TYR A 392 -16.55 14.59 8.24
CA TYR A 392 -17.58 15.29 9.01
C TYR A 392 -17.13 15.67 10.42
N ALA A 393 -15.83 15.52 10.73
CA ALA A 393 -15.27 16.00 11.98
C ALA A 393 -15.57 17.49 12.17
N GLY A 394 -16.20 17.84 13.28
CA GLY A 394 -16.61 19.21 13.62
C GLY A 394 -17.90 19.69 12.92
N LYS A 395 -18.59 18.82 12.18
CA LYS A 395 -19.81 19.13 11.43
C LYS A 395 -21.02 18.36 11.98
N ASP A 396 -21.35 18.60 13.24
CA ASP A 396 -22.45 17.96 13.95
C ASP A 396 -23.82 18.13 13.27
N GLY A 397 -24.05 19.26 12.60
CA GLY A 397 -25.25 19.53 11.82
C GLY A 397 -25.42 18.66 10.56
N GLU A 398 -24.34 18.04 10.05
CA GLU A 398 -24.39 17.22 8.82
C GLU A 398 -24.71 15.74 9.10
N LEU A 399 -24.53 15.28 10.35
CA LEU A 399 -24.73 13.87 10.74
C LEU A 399 -26.05 13.63 11.48
N GLN A 400 -26.61 12.43 11.33
CA GLN A 400 -27.79 11.97 12.08
C GLN A 400 -27.47 11.82 13.57
N ASP A 401 -26.30 11.24 13.86
CA ASP A 401 -25.70 11.20 15.20
C ASP A 401 -24.61 12.27 15.33
N PRO A 402 -24.85 13.36 16.07
CA PRO A 402 -23.86 14.40 16.33
C PRO A 402 -22.57 13.89 16.97
N LYS A 403 -22.61 12.79 17.73
CA LYS A 403 -21.41 12.24 18.38
C LYS A 403 -20.36 11.81 17.36
N GLY A 404 -20.79 11.29 16.21
CA GLY A 404 -19.89 10.92 15.12
C GLY A 404 -19.07 12.10 14.59
N ALA A 405 -19.55 13.35 14.72
CA ALA A 405 -18.78 14.52 14.30
C ALA A 405 -17.71 14.94 15.32
N SER A 406 -17.75 14.43 16.55
CA SER A 406 -16.74 14.73 17.57
C SER A 406 -15.43 13.98 17.36
N GLU A 407 -15.47 12.89 16.60
CA GLU A 407 -14.31 12.05 16.28
C GLU A 407 -13.60 12.59 15.02
N ALA A 408 -12.31 12.88 15.11
CA ALA A 408 -11.51 13.33 13.97
C ALA A 408 -11.21 12.20 12.96
N THR A 409 -11.27 10.96 13.44
CA THR A 409 -10.95 9.75 12.69
C THR A 409 -11.93 8.64 13.04
N VAL A 410 -12.06 7.66 12.16
CA VAL A 410 -12.91 6.47 12.33
C VAL A 410 -12.08 5.23 12.00
N LEU A 411 -12.20 4.20 12.83
CA LEU A 411 -11.54 2.92 12.62
C LEU A 411 -12.38 2.02 11.71
N SER A 412 -11.72 1.28 10.83
CA SER A 412 -12.33 0.13 10.17
C SER A 412 -12.49 -1.03 11.16
N GLU A 413 -13.34 -1.98 10.79
CA GLU A 413 -13.32 -3.31 11.40
C GLU A 413 -11.98 -4.01 11.15
N TRP A 414 -11.64 -4.97 12.02
CA TRP A 414 -10.46 -5.81 11.86
C TRP A 414 -10.58 -6.72 10.64
N SER A 415 -9.46 -6.93 9.95
CA SER A 415 -9.34 -7.99 8.97
C SER A 415 -9.60 -9.36 9.59
N PRO A 416 -9.90 -10.38 8.78
CA PRO A 416 -9.76 -11.77 9.21
C PRO A 416 -8.34 -12.02 9.77
N VAL A 417 -8.24 -13.00 10.66
CA VAL A 417 -6.97 -13.39 11.27
C VAL A 417 -6.15 -14.23 10.29
N THR A 418 -4.83 -13.99 10.21
CA THR A 418 -3.94 -14.84 9.40
C THR A 418 -3.90 -16.27 9.93
N PRO A 419 -3.52 -17.25 9.10
CA PRO A 419 -3.00 -18.52 9.61
C PRO A 419 -1.84 -18.29 10.59
N PRO A 420 -1.54 -19.26 11.48
CA PRO A 420 -0.33 -19.23 12.27
C PRO A 420 0.90 -19.26 11.37
N HIS A 421 1.82 -18.34 11.61
CA HIS A 421 3.09 -18.20 10.90
C HIS A 421 4.23 -18.35 11.89
N ARG A 422 4.99 -19.44 11.76
CA ARG A 422 6.20 -19.65 12.53
C ARG A 422 7.33 -18.82 11.95
N PHE A 423 7.86 -17.91 12.75
CA PHE A 423 8.99 -17.09 12.37
C PHE A 423 10.28 -17.89 12.61
N GLU A 424 10.96 -18.29 11.53
CA GLU A 424 12.16 -19.11 11.64
C GLU A 424 13.25 -18.35 12.38
N SER A 425 13.91 -19.03 13.33
CA SER A 425 15.05 -18.43 14.01
C SER A 425 16.26 -18.34 13.08
N ASP A 426 16.91 -17.17 13.04
CA ASP A 426 18.18 -16.94 12.35
C ASP A 426 19.34 -17.65 13.04
N LEU A 427 19.14 -18.02 14.31
CA LEU A 427 20.06 -18.83 15.09
C LEU A 427 19.34 -20.11 15.55
N GLN A 428 19.91 -21.26 15.21
CA GLN A 428 19.40 -22.57 15.60
C GLN A 428 20.54 -23.38 16.18
N PHE A 429 20.32 -24.10 17.27
CA PHE A 429 21.32 -25.01 17.80
C PHE A 429 20.75 -26.40 17.98
N TYR A 430 21.62 -27.39 17.87
CA TYR A 430 21.28 -28.80 17.96
C TYR A 430 22.27 -29.49 18.87
N LEU A 431 21.77 -30.27 19.82
CA LEU A 431 22.59 -31.22 20.58
C LEU A 431 23.07 -32.33 19.64
N THR A 432 24.36 -32.39 19.35
CA THR A 432 24.94 -33.27 18.31
C THR A 432 25.89 -34.32 18.85
N ASP A 433 26.42 -34.19 20.06
CA ASP A 433 27.11 -35.28 20.74
C ASP A 433 27.06 -35.14 22.27
N ALA A 434 27.42 -36.22 22.98
CA ALA A 434 27.44 -36.23 24.45
C ALA A 434 28.50 -37.19 24.99
N SER A 435 29.23 -36.75 26.03
CA SER A 435 30.20 -37.57 26.76
C SER A 435 29.88 -37.57 28.26
N GLU A 436 29.38 -38.70 28.74
CA GLU A 436 29.08 -38.92 30.15
C GLU A 436 30.34 -38.86 31.02
N GLN A 437 31.47 -39.41 30.54
CA GLN A 437 32.74 -39.38 31.28
C GLN A 437 33.26 -37.95 31.47
N ALA A 438 33.15 -37.11 30.43
CA ALA A 438 33.60 -35.72 30.49
C ALA A 438 32.56 -34.78 31.12
N LYS A 439 31.32 -35.26 31.34
CA LYS A 439 30.14 -34.45 31.71
C LYS A 439 29.95 -33.24 30.80
N LYS A 440 30.12 -33.47 29.49
CA LYS A 440 30.03 -32.44 28.45
C LYS A 440 29.15 -32.89 27.30
N VAL A 441 28.56 -31.92 26.64
CA VAL A 441 27.81 -32.09 25.39
C VAL A 441 28.47 -31.32 24.27
N GLU A 442 28.25 -31.75 23.03
CA GLU A 442 28.59 -31.02 21.82
C GLU A 442 27.31 -30.47 21.20
N VAL A 443 27.29 -29.16 20.96
CA VAL A 443 26.18 -28.45 20.36
C VAL A 443 26.65 -27.80 19.07
N THR A 444 25.98 -28.11 17.96
CA THR A 444 26.20 -27.44 16.67
C THR A 444 25.24 -26.27 16.56
N ILE A 445 25.77 -25.06 16.42
CA ILE A 445 24.97 -23.84 16.23
C ILE A 445 25.06 -23.43 14.76
N TRP A 446 23.90 -23.27 14.14
CA TRP A 446 23.72 -22.68 12.82
C TRP A 446 23.25 -21.25 12.96
N LYS A 447 23.91 -20.34 12.24
CA LYS A 447 23.49 -18.95 12.14
C LYS A 447 23.35 -18.55 10.68
N ARG A 448 22.20 -17.98 10.34
CA ARG A 448 21.92 -17.44 9.02
C ARG A 448 22.52 -16.05 8.93
N ASN A 449 23.54 -15.90 8.10
CA ASN A 449 24.02 -14.60 7.65
C ASN A 449 23.33 -14.20 6.34
N ARG A 450 23.65 -13.01 5.80
CA ARG A 450 22.95 -12.39 4.65
C ARG A 450 22.62 -13.33 3.49
N ARG A 451 23.45 -14.34 3.20
CA ARG A 451 23.25 -15.28 2.08
C ARG A 451 23.52 -16.74 2.40
N THR A 452 24.20 -17.03 3.50
CA THR A 452 24.70 -18.37 3.81
C THR A 452 24.40 -18.74 5.25
N TRP A 453 24.14 -20.02 5.46
CA TRP A 453 24.15 -20.61 6.78
C TRP A 453 25.58 -20.92 7.17
N GLU A 454 26.03 -20.37 8.28
CA GLU A 454 27.31 -20.72 8.91
C GLU A 454 27.02 -21.64 10.10
N LYS A 455 27.97 -22.52 10.41
CA LYS A 455 27.86 -23.42 11.56
C LYS A 455 29.13 -23.44 12.38
N GLN A 456 28.98 -23.67 13.68
CA GLN A 456 30.09 -23.88 14.59
C GLN A 456 29.71 -24.87 15.69
N ASP A 457 30.64 -25.78 16.01
CA ASP A 457 30.47 -26.79 17.05
C ASP A 457 31.09 -26.31 18.36
N PHE A 458 30.37 -26.49 19.46
CA PHE A 458 30.79 -26.07 20.80
C PHE A 458 30.69 -27.24 21.78
N LYS A 459 31.77 -27.49 22.53
CA LYS A 459 31.78 -28.45 23.64
C LYS A 459 31.52 -27.73 24.95
N LEU A 460 30.38 -28.01 25.56
CA LEU A 460 29.82 -27.24 26.66
C LEU A 460 29.55 -28.14 27.87
N ALA A 461 29.62 -27.57 29.07
CA ALA A 461 29.28 -28.18 30.34
C ALA A 461 28.11 -27.43 31.02
N VAL A 462 27.60 -27.98 32.13
CA VAL A 462 26.61 -27.28 32.97
C VAL A 462 27.17 -25.94 33.45
N GLY A 463 26.38 -24.87 33.30
CA GLY A 463 26.76 -23.49 33.60
C GLY A 463 27.31 -22.70 32.42
N ASP A 464 27.68 -23.34 31.32
CA ASP A 464 28.15 -22.65 30.12
C ASP A 464 26.98 -22.01 29.35
N GLU A 465 27.25 -20.87 28.70
CA GLU A 465 26.36 -20.31 27.68
C GLU A 465 26.46 -21.15 26.39
N ILE A 466 25.31 -21.38 25.76
CA ILE A 466 25.23 -22.05 24.46
C ILE A 466 25.68 -21.04 23.40
N GLY A 467 26.84 -21.35 22.82
CA GLY A 467 27.48 -20.50 21.82
C GLY A 467 28.31 -19.38 22.42
N LYS A 468 29.09 -18.73 21.55
CA LYS A 468 29.89 -17.55 21.89
C LYS A 468 30.24 -16.79 20.62
N LYS A 469 30.58 -15.53 20.79
CA LYS A 469 31.11 -14.72 19.70
C LYS A 469 32.49 -15.22 19.28
N ASP A 470 32.64 -15.54 17.99
CA ASP A 470 33.96 -15.89 17.45
C ASP A 470 34.84 -14.63 17.32
N LYS A 471 36.15 -14.78 17.51
CA LYS A 471 37.09 -13.64 17.51
C LYS A 471 37.23 -13.06 16.10
N GLY A 472 36.42 -12.06 15.79
CA GLY A 472 36.36 -11.43 14.48
C GLY A 472 35.41 -12.11 13.50
N GLY A 473 34.56 -13.03 13.97
CA GLY A 473 33.62 -13.80 13.16
C GLY A 473 32.16 -13.57 13.54
N THR A 474 31.32 -14.47 13.04
CA THR A 474 29.88 -14.52 13.29
C THR A 474 29.60 -14.75 14.77
N ASP A 475 28.62 -14.02 15.30
CA ASP A 475 28.22 -14.16 16.70
C ASP A 475 27.24 -15.31 16.88
N PHE A 476 27.70 -16.45 17.39
CA PHE A 476 26.86 -17.63 17.66
C PHE A 476 26.26 -17.64 19.08
N SER A 477 26.39 -16.55 19.84
CA SER A 477 25.88 -16.47 21.21
C SER A 477 24.35 -16.54 21.20
N THR A 478 23.78 -17.46 21.96
CA THR A 478 22.32 -17.62 22.06
C THR A 478 21.74 -16.92 23.28
N GLY A 479 22.60 -16.55 24.26
CA GLY A 479 22.20 -16.11 25.59
C GLY A 479 21.56 -17.22 26.44
N ALA A 480 21.39 -18.44 25.92
CA ALA A 480 20.87 -19.56 26.68
C ALA A 480 21.97 -20.20 27.52
N VAL A 481 21.67 -20.58 28.76
CA VAL A 481 22.64 -21.17 29.71
C VAL A 481 22.24 -22.60 30.03
N ILE A 482 23.21 -23.52 30.02
CA ILE A 482 22.98 -24.92 30.35
C ILE A 482 22.73 -25.06 31.86
N VAL A 483 21.58 -25.58 32.23
CA VAL A 483 21.16 -25.78 33.62
C VAL A 483 21.47 -27.19 34.10
N ASP A 484 21.27 -28.19 33.25
CA ASP A 484 21.46 -29.61 33.60
C ASP A 484 21.74 -30.44 32.34
N ILE A 485 22.44 -31.56 32.50
CA ILE A 485 22.68 -32.55 31.45
C ILE A 485 22.36 -33.92 32.02
N ARG A 486 21.28 -34.52 31.53
CA ARG A 486 20.82 -35.83 31.97
C ARG A 486 21.23 -36.89 30.97
N PHE A 487 22.18 -37.72 31.37
CA PHE A 487 22.68 -38.83 30.55
C PHE A 487 21.85 -40.09 30.81
N ASN A 488 21.69 -40.92 29.77
CA ASN A 488 21.02 -42.22 29.83
C ASN A 488 19.52 -42.19 30.23
N GLU A 489 18.84 -41.07 30.00
CA GLU A 489 17.40 -40.93 30.26
C GLU A 489 16.58 -41.75 29.25
N PRO A 490 15.54 -42.49 29.68
CA PRO A 490 14.70 -43.25 28.77
C PRO A 490 13.73 -42.34 28.01
N VAL A 491 14.04 -42.04 26.74
CA VAL A 491 13.15 -41.33 25.81
C VAL A 491 12.58 -42.33 24.81
N ASN A 492 11.26 -42.51 24.81
CA ASN A 492 10.58 -43.51 23.96
C ASN A 492 11.18 -44.93 24.07
N GLY A 493 11.59 -45.32 25.28
CA GLY A 493 12.15 -46.65 25.56
C GLY A 493 13.62 -46.86 25.16
N LYS A 494 14.31 -45.83 24.66
CA LYS A 494 15.75 -45.85 24.38
C LYS A 494 16.48 -44.90 25.31
N ARG A 495 17.70 -45.26 25.71
CA ARG A 495 18.57 -44.37 26.49
C ARG A 495 19.05 -43.23 25.60
N ASP A 496 18.85 -42.00 26.05
CA ASP A 496 19.22 -40.79 25.33
C ASP A 496 19.89 -39.78 26.28
N THR A 497 20.41 -38.69 25.73
CA THR A 497 20.90 -37.54 26.49
C THR A 497 19.95 -36.36 26.32
N ILE A 498 19.56 -35.75 27.44
CA ILE A 498 18.72 -34.57 27.49
C ILE A 498 19.56 -33.41 28.02
N LEU A 499 19.66 -32.35 27.22
CA LEU A 499 20.24 -31.07 27.61
C LEU A 499 19.11 -30.16 28.11
N VAL A 500 19.20 -29.71 29.36
CA VAL A 500 18.26 -28.74 29.94
C VAL A 500 18.94 -27.38 29.97
N TYR A 501 18.29 -26.37 29.38
CA TYR A 501 18.84 -25.02 29.28
C TYR A 501 17.80 -23.95 29.63
N LYS A 502 18.28 -22.80 30.06
CA LYS A 502 17.47 -21.62 30.36
C LYS A 502 17.70 -20.58 29.28
N THR A 503 16.66 -20.14 28.59
CA THR A 503 16.72 -19.10 27.56
C THR A 503 16.90 -17.70 28.19
N PRO A 504 17.26 -16.66 27.41
CA PRO A 504 17.52 -15.31 27.92
C PRO A 504 16.34 -14.67 28.67
N ASP A 505 15.12 -14.99 28.26
CA ASP A 505 13.84 -14.63 28.89
C ASP A 505 13.55 -15.41 30.18
N GLY A 506 14.38 -16.39 30.50
CA GLY A 506 14.35 -17.18 31.71
C GLY A 506 13.52 -18.46 31.66
N ILE A 507 13.00 -18.82 30.49
CA ILE A 507 12.23 -20.06 30.29
C ILE A 507 13.18 -21.27 30.25
N VAL A 508 12.81 -22.37 30.91
CA VAL A 508 13.58 -23.61 30.87
C VAL A 508 13.07 -24.50 29.74
N ARG A 509 13.98 -25.03 28.92
CA ARG A 509 13.70 -25.88 27.77
C ARG A 509 14.62 -27.12 27.78
N GLU A 510 14.22 -28.13 27.03
CA GLU A 510 14.95 -29.39 26.87
C GLU A 510 15.30 -29.62 25.40
N ALA A 511 16.50 -30.15 25.14
CA ALA A 511 16.99 -30.58 23.84
C ALA A 511 17.40 -32.06 23.93
N ILE A 512 16.93 -32.89 23.00
CA ILE A 512 17.08 -34.35 23.04
C ILE A 512 18.03 -34.77 21.93
N LEU A 513 19.13 -35.45 22.28
CA LEU A 513 20.24 -35.74 21.37
C LEU A 513 19.79 -36.50 20.11
N SER A 514 18.94 -37.51 20.23
CA SER A 514 18.48 -38.26 19.03
C SER A 514 17.63 -37.41 18.08
N VAL A 515 16.76 -36.55 18.61
CA VAL A 515 15.89 -35.66 17.82
C VAL A 515 16.73 -34.57 17.15
N ASP A 516 17.60 -33.92 17.91
CA ASP A 516 18.45 -32.83 17.44
C ASP A 516 19.48 -33.28 16.42
N LYS A 517 20.05 -34.49 16.57
CA LYS A 517 20.90 -35.10 15.54
C LYS A 517 20.18 -35.18 14.20
N GLN A 518 18.93 -35.62 14.18
CA GLN A 518 18.14 -35.71 12.94
C GLN A 518 17.84 -34.33 12.36
N LEU A 519 17.43 -33.38 13.20
CA LEU A 519 17.15 -32.00 12.77
C LEU A 519 18.40 -31.32 12.20
N ASN A 520 19.56 -31.54 12.81
CA ASN A 520 20.85 -31.05 12.32
C ASN A 520 21.20 -31.62 10.93
N GLU A 521 20.97 -32.91 10.68
CA GLU A 521 21.17 -33.51 9.36
C GLU A 521 20.21 -32.94 8.30
N ASP A 522 18.98 -32.64 8.67
CA ASP A 522 18.03 -31.99 7.76
C ASP A 522 18.41 -30.52 7.49
N GLN A 523 18.92 -29.81 8.49
CA GLN A 523 19.46 -28.45 8.31
C GLN A 523 20.68 -28.46 7.39
N LYS A 524 21.58 -29.45 7.50
CA LYS A 524 22.72 -29.62 6.57
C LYS A 524 22.31 -29.81 5.12
N LYS A 525 21.12 -30.37 4.85
CA LYS A 525 20.59 -30.54 3.48
C LYS A 525 19.95 -29.25 2.94
N ARG A 526 19.52 -28.36 3.83
CA ARG A 526 18.87 -27.07 3.47
C ARG A 526 19.88 -25.94 3.29
N ALA A 527 20.91 -25.94 4.13
CA ALA A 527 22.08 -25.05 4.04
C ALA A 527 22.92 -25.39 2.81
#